data_AF-A0A5C2M9K5-F1
#
_entry.id   AF-A0A5C2M9K5-F1
#
_cell.length_a   1.000
_cell.length_b   1.000
_cell.length_c   1.000
_cell.angle_alpha   90.00
_cell.angle_beta   90.00
_cell.angle_gamma   90.00
#
_symmetry.space_group_name_H-M   'P 1'
#
loop_
_entity.id
_entity.type
_entity.pdbx_description
1 polymer ?
#
loop_
_entity_poly.entity_id
_entity_poly.type
_entity_poly.pdbx_seq_one_letter_code
_entity_poly.pdbx_strand_id
1 'polypeptide(L)' 'MIEKIAIGLWAFSAVGLIVLVLLHSPKGDGLGGIGGQAQLFTSTKSAEATLNRATWTLTVLFMALTVALSAGWLRSI' A
#
# COMPACT_ATOMS: atom_id res chain seq x y z
N MET A 1 -17.37 20.75 2.31
CA MET A 1 -15.91 20.97 2.50
C MET A 1 -15.19 19.65 2.80
N ILE A 2 -15.73 18.83 3.70
CA ILE A 2 -15.16 17.53 4.10
C ILE A 2 -15.04 16.55 2.92
N GLU A 3 -16.07 16.46 2.07
CA GLU A 3 -16.03 15.59 0.88
C GLU A 3 -14.85 15.90 -0.05
N LYS A 4 -14.55 17.18 -0.27
CA LYS A 4 -13.41 17.59 -1.12
C LYS A 4 -12.08 17.19 -0.50
N ILE A 5 -11.97 17.28 0.82
CA ILE A 5 -10.79 16.83 1.56
C ILE A 5 -10.64 15.30 1.45
N ALA A 6 -11.73 14.55 1.61
CA ALA A 6 -11.74 13.10 1.50
C ALA A 6 -11.35 12.63 0.08
N ILE A 7 -11.84 13.31 -0.97
CA ILE A 7 -11.42 13.07 -2.36
C ILE A 7 -9.92 13.34 -2.54
N GLY A 8 -9.39 14.41 -1.94
CA GLY A 8 -7.97 14.72 -1.96
C GLY A 8 -7.12 13.63 -1.30
N LEU A 9 -7.51 13.16 -0.12
CA LEU A 9 -6.86 12.03 0.57
C LEU A 9 -6.93 10.73 -0.23
N TRP A 10 -8.09 10.43 -0.82
CA TRP A 10 -8.29 9.27 -1.67
C TRP A 10 -7.35 9.30 -2.88
N ALA A 11 -7.30 10.43 -3.61
CA ALA A 11 -6.43 10.58 -4.77
C ALA A 11 -4.94 10.49 -4.40
N PHE A 12 -4.54 11.10 -3.28
CA PHE A 12 -3.17 10.99 -2.78
C PHE A 12 -2.81 9.54 -2.42
N SER A 13 -3.71 8.82 -1.74
CA SER A 13 -3.48 7.41 -1.42
C SER A 13 -3.37 6.52 -2.65
N ALA A 14 -4.10 6.82 -3.73
CA ALA A 14 -4.00 6.11 -5.00
C ALA A 14 -2.63 6.28 -5.65
N VAL A 15 -2.14 7.52 -5.75
CA VAL A 15 -0.81 7.81 -6.30
C VAL A 15 0.28 7.18 -5.42
N GLY A 16 0.15 7.28 -4.10
CA GLY A 16 1.05 6.62 -3.16
C GLY A 16 1.10 5.11 -3.37
N LEU A 17 -0.05 4.45 -3.53
CA LEU A 17 -0.09 3.01 -3.79
C LEU A 17 0.61 2.62 -5.09
N ILE A 18 0.42 3.39 -6.17
CA ILE A 18 1.13 3.14 -7.43
C ILE A 18 2.64 3.17 -7.19
N VAL A 19 3.15 4.20 -6.52
CA VAL A 19 4.58 4.30 -6.20
C VAL A 19 5.05 3.15 -5.31
N LEU A 20 4.34 2.85 -4.20
CA LEU A 20 4.74 1.78 -3.27
C LEU A 20 4.73 0.39 -3.93
N VAL A 21 3.79 0.12 -4.84
CA VAL A 21 3.73 -1.14 -5.59
C VAL A 21 4.87 -1.24 -6.59
N LEU A 22 5.22 -0.14 -7.27
CA LEU A 22 6.37 -0.11 -8.18
C LEU A 22 7.70 -0.27 -7.44
N LEU A 23 7.78 0.18 -6.18
CA LEU A 23 8.95 -0.01 -5.32
C LEU A 23 9.06 -1.43 -4.74
N HIS A 24 8.01 -2.26 -4.83
CA HIS A 24 8.14 -3.65 -4.41
C HIS A 24 9.09 -4.39 -5.37
N SER A 25 10.11 -5.04 -4.79
CA SER A 25 11.06 -5.88 -5.51
C SER A 25 10.31 -6.84 -6.44
N PRO A 26 10.69 -6.94 -7.74
CA PRO A 26 10.07 -7.90 -8.65
C PRO A 26 10.17 -9.30 -8.04
N LYS A 27 9.05 -10.03 -8.03
CA LYS A 27 8.86 -11.31 -7.33
C LYS A 27 9.86 -12.39 -7.78
N GLY A 28 11.09 -12.32 -7.26
CA GLY A 28 12.16 -13.30 -7.41
C GLY A 28 12.41 -14.15 -6.16
N ASP A 29 11.82 -13.78 -5.02
CA ASP A 29 12.00 -14.47 -3.73
C ASP A 29 11.27 -15.81 -3.62
N GLY A 30 10.31 -16.10 -4.50
CA GLY A 30 9.51 -17.33 -4.44
C GLY A 30 10.26 -18.60 -4.84
N LEU A 31 11.16 -18.52 -5.83
CA LEU A 31 11.98 -19.65 -6.31
C LEU A 31 13.44 -19.58 -5.83
N GLY A 32 13.98 -18.38 -5.62
CA GLY A 32 15.33 -18.18 -5.08
C GLY A 32 15.46 -18.45 -3.57
N GLY A 33 14.36 -18.39 -2.82
CA GLY A 33 14.32 -18.64 -1.37
C GLY A 33 14.23 -20.12 -0.97
N ILE A 34 13.90 -21.02 -1.90
CA ILE A 34 13.70 -22.46 -1.63
C ILE A 34 15.03 -23.17 -1.28
N GLY A 35 16.18 -22.56 -1.61
CA GLY A 35 17.53 -23.09 -1.28
C GLY A 35 18.08 -22.72 0.10
N GLY A 36 17.30 -22.07 0.97
CA GLY A 36 17.64 -21.85 2.40
C GLY A 36 18.81 -20.91 2.72
N GLN A 37 19.65 -20.55 1.75
CA GLN A 37 20.92 -19.84 2.00
C GLN A 37 20.84 -18.31 1.82
N ALA A 38 19.78 -17.78 1.20
CA ALA A 38 19.62 -16.35 0.93
C ALA A 38 19.14 -15.51 2.14
N GLN A 39 18.81 -16.14 3.28
CA GLN A 39 18.19 -15.48 4.43
C GLN A 39 19.18 -14.84 5.43
N LEU A 40 20.49 -15.10 5.34
CA LEU A 40 21.44 -14.77 6.41
C LEU A 40 22.18 -13.43 6.25
N PHE A 41 22.12 -12.77 5.08
CA PHE A 41 22.86 -11.52 4.82
C PHE A 41 22.09 -10.52 3.95
N THR A 42 20.85 -10.18 4.32
CA THR A 42 20.06 -9.18 3.58
C THR A 42 19.46 -8.14 4.53
N SER A 43 20.16 -7.01 4.68
CA SER A 43 19.66 -5.81 5.39
C SER A 43 18.37 -5.24 4.76
N THR A 44 18.01 -5.72 3.57
CA THR A 44 16.80 -5.40 2.80
C THR A 44 15.52 -6.01 3.38
N LYS A 45 15.58 -7.08 4.19
CA LYS A 45 14.38 -7.74 4.77
C LYS A 45 13.55 -6.85 5.69
N SER A 46 14.20 -5.98 6.48
CA SER A 46 13.49 -5.05 7.38
C SER A 46 12.84 -3.89 6.62
N ALA A 47 13.50 -3.41 5.56
CA ALA A 47 12.97 -2.37 4.70
C ALA A 47 11.77 -2.89 3.89
N GLU A 48 11.85 -4.11 3.36
CA GLU A 48 10.74 -4.77 2.65
C GLU A 48 9.56 -5.05 3.58
N ALA A 49 9.79 -5.53 4.82
CA ALA A 49 8.72 -5.73 5.79
C ALA A 49 8.01 -4.41 6.14
N THR A 50 8.75 -3.30 6.23
CA THR A 50 8.19 -1.97 6.48
C THR A 50 7.42 -1.46 5.26
N LEU A 51 7.97 -1.63 4.06
CA LEU A 51 7.31 -1.26 2.80
C LEU A 51 5.99 -2.02 2.61
N ASN A 52 5.98 -3.33 2.90
CA ASN A 52 4.76 -4.16 2.83
C ASN A 52 3.70 -3.70 3.84
N ARG A 53 4.09 -3.40 5.09
CA ARG A 53 3.16 -2.84 6.10
C ARG A 53 2.59 -1.50 5.66
N ALA A 54 3.41 -0.63 5.08
CA ALA A 54 2.97 0.66 4.56
C ALA A 54 1.99 0.49 3.39
N THR A 55 2.29 -0.40 2.43
CA THR A 55 1.38 -0.71 1.31
C THR A 55 0.06 -1.27 1.78
N TRP A 56 0.05 -2.18 2.75
CA TRP A 56 -1.19 -2.73 3.30
C TRP A 56 -2.03 -1.66 4.01
N THR A 57 -1.38 -0.83 4.83
CA THR A 57 -2.06 0.28 5.52
C THR A 57 -2.69 1.24 4.52
N LEU A 58 -1.93 1.62 3.48
CA LEU A 58 -2.40 2.54 2.45
C LEU A 58 -3.50 1.92 1.59
N THR A 59 -3.42 0.61 1.33
CA THR A 59 -4.46 -0.15 0.59
C THR A 59 -5.78 -0.16 1.35
N VAL A 60 -5.75 -0.47 2.64
CA VAL A 60 -6.96 -0.47 3.49
C VAL A 60 -7.57 0.93 3.55
N LEU A 61 -6.75 1.97 3.72
CA LEU A 61 -7.21 3.35 3.71
C LEU A 61 -7.88 3.73 2.37
N PHE A 62 -7.22 3.42 1.26
CA PHE A 62 -7.76 3.69 -0.08
C PHE A 62 -9.10 2.97 -0.32
N MET A 63 -9.20 1.70 0.05
CA MET A 63 -10.43 0.92 -0.10
C MET A 63 -11.55 1.46 0.79
N ALA A 64 -11.26 1.80 2.05
CA ALA A 64 -12.23 2.38 2.96
C ALA A 64 -12.79 3.72 2.43
N LEU A 65 -11.90 4.61 1.96
CA LEU A 65 -12.29 5.87 1.33
C LEU A 65 -13.09 5.64 0.04
N THR A 66 -12.71 4.65 -0.78
CA THR A 66 -13.43 4.30 -2.01
C THR A 66 -14.87 3.89 -1.69
N VAL A 67 -15.07 3.02 -0.70
CA VAL A 67 -16.41 2.60 -0.28
C VAL A 67 -17.19 3.78 0.31
N ALA A 68 -16.59 4.56 1.21
CA ALA A 68 -17.28 5.67 1.87
C ALA A 68 -17.70 6.79 0.89
N LEU A 69 -16.84 7.11 -0.08
CA LEU A 69 -17.15 8.07 -1.15
C LEU A 69 -18.18 7.50 -2.13
N SER A 70 -18.03 6.23 -2.54
CA SER A 70 -18.96 5.59 -3.48
C SER A 70 -20.36 5.42 -2.89
N ALA A 71 -20.47 5.15 -1.59
CA ALA A 71 -21.74 5.02 -0.90
C ALA A 71 -22.38 6.38 -0.55
N GLY A 72 -21.67 7.49 -0.83
CA GLY A 72 -22.18 8.85 -0.61
C GLY A 72 -22.28 9.25 0.86
N TRP A 73 -21.63 8.54 1.79
CA TRP A 73 -21.75 8.78 3.23
C TRP A 73 -21.30 10.18 3.64
N LEU A 74 -20.28 10.72 2.96
CA LEU A 74 -19.75 12.07 3.22
C LEU A 74 -20.49 13.18 2.48
N ARG A 75 -21.51 12.86 1.69
CA ARG A 75 -22.28 13.86 0.92
C ARG A 75 -23.30 14.61 1.78
N SER A 76 -23.70 14.02 2.90
CA SER A 76 -24.76 14.54 3.79
C SER A 76 -24.25 15.21 5.07
N ILE A 77 -22.92 15.23 5.27
CA ILE A 77 -22.22 15.79 6.44
C ILE A 77 -21.51 17.08 6.02
#